data_AF-A0A660MNY4-F1
#
_entry.id   AF-A0A660MNY4-F1
#
_cell.length_a   1.000
_cell.length_b   1.000
_cell.length_c   1.000
_cell.angle_alpha   90.00
_cell.angle_beta   90.00
_cell.angle_gamma   90.00
#
_symmetry.space_group_name_H-M   'P 1'
#
loop_
_entity.id
_entity.type
_entity.pdbx_description
1 polymer ?
#
loop_
_entity_poly.entity_id
_entity_poly.type
_entity_poly.pdbx_seq_one_letter_code
_entity_poly.pdbx_strand_id
1 'polypeptide(L)'
;MSILERKESWQDIGISSAGVFLAGLIGSIAILAFAFFIGNYTDLFANVYNPKVGTKVETLFSIILSIITLIGTSVALLLSYSILGATNPERYKKNNVIFTQIAFFQVLVYIMMTPVYLIYGGGSINNILMCYIFHVLIVIFGTHIILDILNNYRYVMIGIYGSFIGLFISSIIAIIFFNLFSDGIAKLLSLVFLLPIINFLIIFLKKLFDVVYYHFYRLTGSDPIGDIFYKIKKEDEENEKEEEQKNSI
;
A
#
# COMPACT_ATOMS: atom_id res chain seq x y z
N MET A 1 -23.35 7.62 13.16
CA MET A 1 -22.49 6.91 14.12
C MET A 1 -21.07 7.38 13.87
N SER A 2 -20.39 7.97 14.87
CA SER A 2 -19.00 8.36 14.69
C SER A 2 -18.14 7.09 14.52
N ILE A 3 -17.01 7.15 13.82
CA ILE A 3 -16.13 5.97 13.65
C ILE A 3 -15.54 5.51 15.00
N LEU A 4 -15.55 6.39 16.01
CA LEU A 4 -15.29 6.04 17.40
C LEU A 4 -16.46 5.29 18.09
N GLU A 5 -17.68 5.31 17.56
CA GLU A 5 -18.82 4.59 18.16
C GLU A 5 -18.90 3.11 17.74
N ARG A 6 -18.29 2.73 16.60
CA ARG A 6 -18.24 1.34 16.18
C ARG A 6 -16.97 0.68 16.72
N LYS A 7 -17.15 -0.20 17.71
CA LYS A 7 -16.12 -1.13 18.17
C LYS A 7 -15.72 -2.02 16.99
N GLU A 8 -14.57 -1.78 16.35
CA GLU A 8 -13.99 -2.78 15.45
C GLU A 8 -13.74 -4.04 16.31
N SER A 9 -14.41 -5.13 15.98
CA SER A 9 -14.24 -6.38 16.70
C SER A 9 -12.93 -7.05 16.26
N TRP A 10 -12.33 -7.86 17.14
CA TRP A 10 -11.18 -8.69 16.76
C TRP A 10 -11.47 -9.58 15.54
N GLN A 11 -12.73 -9.98 15.34
CA GLN A 11 -13.17 -10.72 14.17
C GLN A 11 -13.10 -9.87 12.89
N ASP A 12 -13.54 -8.60 12.94
CA ASP A 12 -13.46 -7.69 11.80
C ASP A 12 -12.01 -7.43 11.37
N ILE A 13 -11.10 -7.31 12.35
CA ILE A 13 -9.66 -7.18 12.08
C ILE A 13 -9.14 -8.43 11.40
N GLY A 14 -9.45 -9.60 11.94
CA GLY A 14 -9.04 -10.89 11.38
C GLY A 14 -9.54 -11.07 9.94
N ILE A 15 -10.84 -10.88 9.71
CA ILE A 15 -11.49 -11.05 8.40
C ILE A 15 -10.91 -10.06 7.37
N SER A 16 -10.82 -8.78 7.74
CA SER A 16 -10.29 -7.75 6.83
C SER A 16 -8.85 -8.05 6.45
N SER A 17 -8.01 -8.37 7.43
CA SER A 17 -6.58 -8.61 7.21
C SER A 17 -6.36 -9.88 6.40
N ALA A 18 -7.07 -10.96 6.70
CA ALA A 18 -7.01 -12.22 5.95
C ALA A 18 -7.51 -12.05 4.51
N GLY A 19 -8.60 -11.30 4.30
CA GLY A 19 -9.09 -11.03 2.95
C GLY A 19 -8.10 -10.20 2.12
N VAL A 20 -7.48 -9.19 2.72
CA VAL A 20 -6.43 -8.38 2.08
C VAL A 20 -5.16 -9.21 1.80
N PHE A 21 -4.83 -10.16 2.67
CA PHE A 21 -3.77 -11.15 2.42
C PHE A 21 -4.08 -12.00 1.18
N LEU A 22 -5.31 -12.54 1.06
CA LEU A 22 -5.74 -13.30 -0.12
C LEU A 22 -5.71 -12.46 -1.40
N ALA A 23 -6.13 -11.20 -1.34
CA ALA A 23 -6.02 -10.26 -2.46
C ALA A 23 -4.55 -10.06 -2.89
N GLY A 24 -3.64 -9.92 -1.93
CA GLY A 24 -2.20 -9.85 -2.19
C GLY A 24 -1.65 -11.12 -2.82
N LEU A 25 -2.12 -12.31 -2.41
CA LEU A 25 -1.73 -13.58 -3.02
C LEU A 25 -2.17 -13.65 -4.48
N ILE A 26 -3.40 -13.25 -4.79
CA ILE A 26 -3.91 -13.21 -6.17
C ILE A 26 -3.07 -12.27 -7.05
N GLY A 27 -2.76 -11.06 -6.55
CA GLY A 27 -1.87 -10.14 -7.26
C GLY A 27 -0.46 -10.72 -7.46
N SER A 28 0.03 -11.48 -6.49
CA SER A 28 1.36 -12.12 -6.55
C SER A 28 1.42 -13.29 -7.54
N ILE A 29 0.34 -14.06 -7.67
CA ILE A 29 0.22 -15.11 -8.68
C ILE A 29 0.31 -14.50 -10.08
N ALA A 30 -0.33 -13.33 -10.30
CA ALA A 30 -0.20 -12.62 -11.57
C ALA A 30 1.27 -12.23 -11.83
N ILE A 31 1.97 -11.71 -10.82
CA ILE A 31 3.40 -11.37 -10.94
C ILE A 31 4.23 -12.60 -11.33
N LEU A 32 4.01 -13.72 -10.64
CA LEU A 32 4.76 -14.94 -10.85
C LEU A 32 4.49 -15.58 -12.20
N ALA A 33 3.23 -15.66 -12.62
CA ALA A 33 2.85 -16.23 -13.92
C ALA A 33 3.54 -15.48 -15.07
N PHE A 34 3.57 -14.15 -15.00
CA PHE A 34 4.26 -13.32 -15.98
C PHE A 34 5.79 -13.44 -15.90
N ALA A 35 6.36 -13.47 -14.69
CA ALA A 35 7.80 -13.64 -14.52
C ALA A 35 8.30 -14.98 -15.09
N PHE A 36 7.58 -16.08 -14.87
CA PHE A 36 7.92 -17.39 -15.46
C PHE A 36 7.67 -17.45 -16.96
N PHE A 37 6.56 -16.88 -17.45
CA PHE A 37 6.30 -16.82 -18.88
C PHE A 37 7.48 -16.17 -19.61
N ILE A 38 7.92 -15.00 -19.15
CA ILE A 38 9.03 -14.27 -19.75
C ILE A 38 10.37 -14.98 -19.52
N GLY A 39 10.55 -15.58 -18.33
CA GLY A 39 11.67 -16.46 -17.97
C GLY A 39 11.93 -17.59 -18.96
N ASN A 40 10.88 -18.07 -19.63
CA ASN A 40 10.98 -19.15 -20.62
C ASN A 40 11.30 -18.65 -22.03
N TYR A 41 11.00 -17.39 -22.38
CA TYR A 41 11.23 -16.83 -23.72
C TYR A 41 12.51 -16.01 -23.83
N THR A 42 12.96 -15.47 -22.71
CA THR A 42 14.20 -14.73 -22.60
C THR A 42 15.09 -15.55 -21.70
N ASP A 43 16.33 -15.79 -22.12
CA ASP A 43 17.34 -16.55 -21.36
C ASP A 43 17.77 -15.71 -20.15
N LEU A 44 16.80 -15.40 -19.28
CA LEU A 44 16.84 -14.45 -18.17
C LEU A 44 17.87 -14.83 -17.12
N PHE A 45 18.28 -16.09 -17.16
CA PHE A 45 19.27 -16.71 -16.28
C PHE A 45 20.63 -16.88 -16.96
N ALA A 46 20.76 -16.60 -18.25
CA ALA A 46 22.04 -16.56 -18.93
C ALA A 46 22.70 -15.20 -18.70
N ASN A 47 23.82 -15.19 -17.97
CA ASN A 47 24.73 -14.05 -17.75
C ASN A 47 25.39 -13.52 -19.03
N VAL A 48 24.77 -13.66 -20.20
CA VAL A 48 25.39 -13.41 -21.49
C VAL A 48 24.73 -12.17 -22.12
N TYR A 49 25.52 -11.09 -22.15
CA TYR A 49 25.31 -9.92 -22.99
C TYR A 49 24.67 -10.29 -24.34
N ASN A 50 23.53 -9.69 -24.67
CA ASN A 50 22.84 -9.95 -25.94
C ASN A 50 23.34 -8.95 -27.00
N PRO A 51 24.19 -9.38 -27.96
CA PRO A 51 24.79 -8.49 -28.95
C PRO A 51 23.79 -7.91 -29.97
N LYS A 52 22.53 -8.40 -30.00
CA LYS A 52 21.48 -7.86 -30.89
C LYS A 52 20.77 -6.62 -30.31
N VAL A 53 20.83 -6.43 -28.99
CA VAL A 53 20.08 -5.37 -28.28
C VAL A 53 21.02 -4.37 -27.60
N GLY A 54 22.31 -4.69 -27.46
CA GLY A 54 23.32 -3.79 -26.88
C GLY A 54 23.16 -3.56 -25.38
N THR A 55 22.38 -4.39 -24.67
CA THR A 55 22.10 -4.28 -23.24
C THR A 55 22.34 -5.61 -22.52
N LYS A 56 22.70 -5.55 -21.23
CA LYS A 56 22.78 -6.72 -20.35
C LYS A 56 21.36 -7.23 -20.08
N VAL A 57 21.17 -8.56 -20.07
CA VAL A 57 19.88 -9.24 -19.83
C VAL A 57 19.21 -8.77 -18.51
N GLU A 58 20.02 -8.38 -17.53
CA GLU A 58 19.60 -7.83 -16.22
C GLU A 58 18.77 -6.53 -16.31
N THR A 59 19.03 -5.69 -17.31
CA THR A 59 18.33 -4.40 -17.47
C THR A 59 16.92 -4.58 -18.04
N LEU A 60 16.73 -5.51 -18.98
CA LEU A 60 15.42 -5.81 -19.55
C LEU A 60 14.50 -6.43 -18.48
N PHE A 61 15.03 -7.37 -17.68
CA PHE A 61 14.29 -7.96 -16.57
C PHE A 61 13.80 -6.91 -15.57
N SER A 62 14.66 -5.93 -15.23
CA SER A 62 14.33 -4.86 -14.28
C SER A 62 13.13 -4.02 -14.75
N ILE A 63 13.07 -3.67 -16.04
CA ILE A 63 11.96 -2.93 -16.64
C ILE A 63 10.68 -3.77 -16.64
N ILE A 64 10.79 -5.03 -17.05
CA ILE A 64 9.61 -5.88 -17.12
C ILE A 64 9.06 -6.13 -15.71
N LEU A 65 9.94 -6.38 -14.72
CA LEU A 65 9.53 -6.56 -13.34
C LEU A 65 8.83 -5.32 -12.79
N SER A 66 9.26 -4.10 -13.14
CA SER A 66 8.58 -2.88 -12.68
C SER A 66 7.14 -2.79 -13.24
N ILE A 67 6.94 -3.14 -14.52
CA ILE A 67 5.61 -3.18 -15.17
C ILE A 67 4.73 -4.25 -14.52
N ILE A 68 5.27 -5.45 -14.34
CA ILE A 68 4.53 -6.56 -13.74
C ILE A 68 4.17 -6.23 -12.28
N THR A 69 5.06 -5.55 -11.56
CA THR A 69 4.79 -5.09 -10.19
C THR A 69 3.60 -4.14 -10.19
N LEU A 70 3.54 -3.16 -11.10
CA LEU A 70 2.40 -2.26 -11.25
C LEU A 70 1.08 -3.02 -11.48
N ILE A 71 1.09 -4.00 -12.39
CA ILE A 71 -0.11 -4.81 -12.69
C ILE A 71 -0.52 -5.62 -11.45
N GLY A 72 0.43 -6.30 -10.82
CA GLY A 72 0.19 -7.14 -9.65
C GLY A 72 -0.33 -6.36 -8.44
N THR A 73 0.28 -5.20 -8.15
CA THR A 73 -0.21 -4.31 -7.08
C THR A 73 -1.57 -3.74 -7.42
N SER A 74 -1.84 -3.41 -8.69
CA SER A 74 -3.15 -2.90 -9.11
C SER A 74 -4.25 -3.93 -8.84
N VAL A 75 -4.04 -5.18 -9.25
CA VAL A 75 -4.99 -6.28 -9.00
C VAL A 75 -5.17 -6.48 -7.49
N ALA A 76 -4.07 -6.57 -6.73
CA ALA A 76 -4.13 -6.78 -5.29
C ALA A 76 -4.90 -5.66 -4.58
N LEU A 77 -4.68 -4.41 -4.94
CA LEU A 77 -5.30 -3.26 -4.27
C LEU A 77 -6.79 -3.11 -4.64
N LEU A 78 -7.17 -3.35 -5.90
CA LEU A 78 -8.57 -3.35 -6.31
C LEU A 78 -9.38 -4.41 -5.55
N LEU A 79 -8.80 -5.61 -5.41
CA LEU A 79 -9.40 -6.69 -4.62
C LEU A 79 -9.42 -6.36 -3.13
N SER A 80 -8.32 -5.84 -2.58
CA SER A 80 -8.21 -5.45 -1.17
C SER A 80 -9.29 -4.43 -0.80
N TYR A 81 -9.47 -3.39 -1.61
CA TYR A 81 -10.49 -2.38 -1.37
C TYR A 81 -11.91 -2.94 -1.53
N SER A 82 -12.13 -3.84 -2.49
CA SER A 82 -13.43 -4.51 -2.65
C SER A 82 -13.80 -5.33 -1.41
N ILE A 83 -12.83 -6.01 -0.79
CA ILE A 83 -12.99 -6.78 0.45
C ILE A 83 -13.21 -5.86 1.65
N LEU A 84 -12.43 -4.79 1.77
CA LEU A 84 -12.58 -3.79 2.84
C LEU A 84 -13.96 -3.13 2.78
N GLY A 85 -14.44 -2.79 1.58
CA GLY A 85 -15.79 -2.28 1.37
C GLY A 85 -16.90 -3.28 1.70
N ALA A 86 -16.65 -4.59 1.52
CA ALA A 86 -17.61 -5.62 1.91
C ALA A 86 -17.64 -5.84 3.44
N THR A 87 -16.50 -5.70 4.11
CA THR A 87 -16.38 -5.95 5.56
C THR A 87 -16.79 -4.73 6.39
N ASN A 88 -16.49 -3.52 5.90
CA ASN A 88 -16.86 -2.27 6.56
C ASN A 88 -17.37 -1.24 5.54
N PRO A 89 -18.62 -1.39 5.04
CA PRO A 89 -19.19 -0.54 4.00
C PRO A 89 -19.43 0.91 4.44
N GLU A 90 -19.60 1.14 5.75
CA GLU A 90 -19.78 2.49 6.31
C GLU A 90 -18.50 3.32 6.20
N ARG A 91 -17.35 2.68 6.45
CA ARG A 91 -16.03 3.29 6.33
C ARG A 91 -15.59 3.31 4.87
N TYR A 92 -15.56 2.16 4.19
CA TYR A 92 -14.99 2.04 2.84
C TYR A 92 -16.08 2.07 1.77
N LYS A 93 -16.60 3.27 1.48
CA LYS A 93 -17.62 3.45 0.44
C LYS A 93 -17.00 3.30 -0.93
N LYS A 94 -17.53 2.41 -1.77
CA LYS A 94 -17.08 2.25 -3.15
C LYS A 94 -17.37 3.52 -3.95
N ASN A 95 -16.32 4.24 -4.32
CA ASN A 95 -16.42 5.46 -5.12
C ASN A 95 -15.45 5.38 -6.29
N ASN A 96 -15.93 5.71 -7.50
CA ASN A 96 -15.09 5.81 -8.70
C ASN A 96 -13.94 6.80 -8.51
N VAL A 97 -14.15 7.88 -7.75
CA VAL A 97 -13.08 8.83 -7.44
C VAL A 97 -11.90 8.14 -6.73
N ILE A 98 -12.17 7.25 -5.78
CA ILE A 98 -11.13 6.53 -5.04
C ILE A 98 -10.33 5.62 -5.98
N PHE A 99 -11.03 4.88 -6.85
CA PHE A 99 -10.38 4.03 -7.84
C PHE A 99 -9.47 4.84 -8.78
N THR A 100 -9.95 5.99 -9.27
CA THR A 100 -9.15 6.88 -10.12
C THR A 100 -7.92 7.42 -9.39
N GLN A 101 -8.05 7.85 -8.13
CA GLN A 101 -6.93 8.37 -7.35
C GLN A 101 -5.89 7.28 -7.05
N ILE A 102 -6.33 6.07 -6.72
CA ILE A 102 -5.44 4.91 -6.51
C ILE A 102 -4.72 4.53 -7.81
N ALA A 103 -5.42 4.51 -8.95
CA ALA A 103 -4.80 4.21 -10.24
C ALA A 103 -3.77 5.28 -10.65
N PHE A 104 -4.13 6.57 -10.50
CA PHE A 104 -3.23 7.68 -10.79
C PHE A 104 -1.97 7.64 -9.92
N PHE A 105 -2.13 7.41 -8.61
CA PHE A 105 -1.00 7.27 -7.69
C PHE A 105 -0.07 6.12 -8.08
N GLN A 106 -0.63 4.96 -8.45
CA GLN A 106 0.18 3.82 -8.88
C GLN A 106 0.98 4.10 -10.16
N VAL A 107 0.37 4.77 -11.15
CA VAL A 107 1.08 5.18 -12.38
C VAL A 107 2.21 6.16 -12.04
N LEU A 108 1.96 7.12 -11.14
CA LEU A 108 2.98 8.08 -10.71
C LEU A 108 4.15 7.38 -10.00
N VAL A 109 3.86 6.47 -9.07
CA VAL A 109 4.91 5.68 -8.39
C VAL A 109 5.67 4.84 -9.40
N TYR A 110 5.00 4.19 -10.36
CA TYR A 110 5.66 3.43 -11.42
C TYR A 110 6.61 4.28 -12.26
N ILE A 111 6.18 5.49 -12.68
CA ILE A 111 7.04 6.43 -13.44
C ILE A 111 8.27 6.80 -12.61
N MET A 112 8.10 7.06 -11.31
CA MET A 112 9.20 7.40 -10.41
C MET A 112 10.12 6.21 -10.10
N MET A 113 9.58 5.00 -10.02
CA MET A 113 10.34 3.80 -9.72
C MET A 113 11.09 3.25 -10.93
N THR A 114 10.56 3.41 -12.15
CA THR A 114 11.20 2.94 -13.39
C THR A 114 12.69 3.35 -13.51
N PRO A 115 13.09 4.62 -13.33
CA PRO A 115 14.51 4.97 -13.35
C PRO A 115 15.32 4.32 -12.22
N VAL A 116 14.72 4.08 -11.05
CA VAL A 116 15.38 3.36 -9.95
C VAL A 116 15.65 1.90 -10.33
N TYR A 117 14.68 1.23 -10.95
CA TYR A 117 14.87 -0.12 -11.50
C TYR A 117 15.97 -0.15 -12.57
N LEU A 118 16.05 0.86 -13.43
CA LEU A 118 17.07 0.93 -14.48
C LEU A 118 18.48 1.14 -13.93
N ILE A 119 18.65 2.13 -13.04
CA ILE A 119 19.96 2.57 -12.57
C ILE A 119 20.47 1.66 -11.45
N TYR A 120 19.65 1.40 -10.44
CA TYR A 120 20.05 0.61 -9.27
C TYR A 120 19.77 -0.88 -9.48
N GLY A 121 18.57 -1.22 -9.98
CA GLY A 121 18.16 -2.60 -10.22
C GLY A 121 19.07 -3.32 -11.22
N GLY A 122 19.40 -2.69 -12.35
CA GLY A 122 20.21 -3.29 -13.41
C GLY A 122 21.65 -3.70 -13.05
N GLY A 123 22.09 -3.51 -11.79
CA GLY A 123 23.43 -3.87 -11.32
C GLY A 123 23.56 -5.27 -10.69
N SER A 124 22.50 -5.81 -10.07
CA SER A 124 22.50 -7.17 -9.52
C SER A 124 21.09 -7.64 -9.17
N ILE A 125 20.86 -8.96 -9.11
CA ILE A 125 19.56 -9.52 -8.72
C ILE A 125 19.12 -9.04 -7.32
N ASN A 126 20.05 -8.89 -6.37
CA ASN A 126 19.75 -8.37 -5.03
C ASN A 126 19.23 -6.93 -5.09
N ASN A 127 19.79 -6.09 -5.97
CA ASN A 127 19.32 -4.71 -6.14
C ASN A 127 17.93 -4.66 -6.78
N ILE A 128 17.65 -5.49 -7.79
CA ILE A 128 16.32 -5.60 -8.41
C ILE A 128 15.27 -5.95 -7.36
N LEU A 129 15.60 -6.88 -6.48
CA LEU A 129 14.70 -7.35 -5.43
C LEU A 129 14.48 -6.26 -4.37
N MET A 130 15.51 -5.48 -4.02
CA MET A 130 15.34 -4.31 -3.15
C MET A 130 14.49 -3.21 -3.79
N CYS A 131 14.65 -2.94 -5.09
CA CYS A 131 13.75 -2.05 -5.84
C CYS A 131 12.29 -2.52 -5.75
N TYR A 132 12.06 -3.83 -5.89
CA TYR A 132 10.74 -4.42 -5.78
C TYR A 132 10.12 -4.24 -4.40
N ILE A 133 10.85 -4.57 -3.33
CA ILE A 133 10.37 -4.39 -1.95
C ILE A 133 9.97 -2.94 -1.72
N PHE A 134 10.83 -2.00 -2.13
CA PHE A 134 10.58 -0.58 -1.98
C PHE A 134 9.37 -0.10 -2.80
N HIS A 135 9.25 -0.53 -4.05
CA HIS A 135 8.12 -0.22 -4.92
C HIS A 135 6.80 -0.68 -4.29
N VAL A 136 6.73 -1.94 -3.85
CA VAL A 136 5.53 -2.53 -3.22
C VAL A 136 5.17 -1.80 -1.92
N LEU A 137 6.16 -1.50 -1.06
CA LEU A 137 5.93 -0.76 0.19
C LEU A 137 5.32 0.62 -0.07
N ILE A 138 5.89 1.41 -0.99
CA ILE A 138 5.38 2.74 -1.32
C ILE A 138 3.97 2.67 -1.90
N VAL A 139 3.74 1.74 -2.84
CA VAL A 139 2.43 1.59 -3.48
C VAL A 139 1.37 1.24 -2.45
N ILE A 140 1.59 0.23 -1.62
CA ILE A 140 0.60 -0.19 -0.62
C ILE A 140 0.39 0.92 0.42
N PHE A 141 1.47 1.51 0.95
CA PHE A 141 1.37 2.58 1.92
C PHE A 141 0.61 3.80 1.39
N GLY A 142 1.01 4.32 0.24
CA GLY A 142 0.40 5.52 -0.32
C GLY A 142 -1.05 5.30 -0.74
N THR A 143 -1.40 4.12 -1.25
CA THR A 143 -2.80 3.81 -1.58
C THR A 143 -3.68 3.67 -0.34
N HIS A 144 -3.16 3.14 0.77
CA HIS A 144 -3.89 3.14 2.04
C HIS A 144 -4.07 4.54 2.64
N ILE A 145 -3.09 5.43 2.48
CA ILE A 145 -3.25 6.85 2.86
C ILE A 145 -4.34 7.51 2.04
N ILE A 146 -4.32 7.38 0.71
CA ILE A 146 -5.36 7.92 -0.17
C ILE A 146 -6.73 7.38 0.23
N LEU A 147 -6.79 6.07 0.52
CA LEU A 147 -8.01 5.42 0.93
C LEU A 147 -8.58 6.03 2.22
N ASP A 148 -7.76 6.30 3.23
CA ASP A 148 -8.20 6.92 4.49
C ASP A 148 -8.59 8.38 4.33
N ILE A 149 -7.84 9.16 3.54
CA ILE A 149 -8.17 10.56 3.28
C ILE A 149 -9.56 10.68 2.64
N LEU A 150 -9.85 9.84 1.65
CA LEU A 150 -11.09 9.93 0.88
C LEU A 150 -12.31 9.28 1.57
N ASN A 151 -12.10 8.24 2.37
CA ASN A 151 -13.19 7.52 3.04
C ASN A 151 -13.44 7.94 4.49
N ASN A 152 -12.42 8.45 5.17
CA ASN A 152 -12.45 8.75 6.59
C ASN A 152 -11.84 10.11 6.88
N TYR A 153 -12.33 11.15 6.19
CA TYR A 153 -11.83 12.52 6.33
C TYR A 153 -11.84 13.01 7.79
N ARG A 154 -12.89 12.67 8.55
CA ARG A 154 -13.03 13.10 9.95
C ARG A 154 -11.88 12.58 10.82
N TYR A 155 -11.59 11.28 10.74
CA TYR A 155 -10.58 10.58 11.55
C TYR A 155 -9.31 10.23 10.76
N VAL A 156 -8.97 11.04 9.77
CA VAL A 156 -7.89 10.74 8.81
C VAL A 156 -6.53 10.61 9.49
N MET A 157 -6.26 11.40 10.54
CA MET A 157 -4.98 11.37 11.26
C MET A 157 -4.71 10.02 11.92
N ILE A 158 -5.75 9.39 12.47
CA ILE A 158 -5.65 8.05 13.06
C ILE A 158 -5.24 7.05 11.97
N GLY A 159 -5.89 7.10 10.81
CA GLY A 159 -5.57 6.24 9.67
C GLY A 159 -4.16 6.45 9.12
N ILE A 160 -3.73 7.71 9.00
CA ILE A 160 -2.36 8.06 8.58
C ILE A 160 -1.33 7.50 9.55
N TYR A 161 -1.48 7.74 10.86
CA TYR A 161 -0.53 7.24 11.87
C TYR A 161 -0.51 5.71 11.94
N GLY A 162 -1.67 5.05 11.90
CA GLY A 162 -1.75 3.60 11.81
C GLY A 162 -1.05 3.05 10.56
N SER A 163 -1.17 3.75 9.42
CA SER A 163 -0.49 3.37 8.17
C SER A 163 1.04 3.54 8.26
N PHE A 164 1.54 4.56 8.96
CA PHE A 164 2.98 4.72 9.20
C PHE A 164 3.56 3.61 10.08
N ILE A 165 2.85 3.22 11.14
CA ILE A 165 3.25 2.07 11.98
C ILE A 165 3.26 0.80 11.14
N GLY A 166 2.23 0.61 10.31
CA GLY A 166 2.14 -0.47 9.34
C GLY A 166 3.33 -0.51 8.39
N LEU A 167 3.69 0.62 7.78
CA LEU A 167 4.83 0.74 6.88
C LEU A 167 6.14 0.39 7.58
N PHE A 168 6.38 0.95 8.77
CA PHE A 168 7.62 0.70 9.51
C PHE A 168 7.81 -0.78 9.82
N ILE A 169 6.80 -1.43 10.43
CA ILE A 169 6.90 -2.84 10.80
C ILE A 169 6.93 -3.74 9.55
N SER A 170 6.13 -3.44 8.53
CA SER A 170 6.15 -4.21 7.28
C SER A 170 7.48 -4.11 6.54
N SER A 171 8.16 -2.95 6.57
CA SER A 171 9.49 -2.81 5.99
C SER A 171 10.54 -3.69 6.69
N ILE A 172 10.52 -3.73 8.03
CA ILE A 172 11.42 -4.58 8.82
C ILE A 172 11.16 -6.05 8.51
N ILE A 173 9.89 -6.47 8.55
CA ILE A 173 9.51 -7.86 8.29
C ILE A 173 9.82 -8.25 6.84
N ALA A 174 9.59 -7.37 5.87
CA ALA A 174 9.91 -7.64 4.47
C ALA A 174 11.41 -7.87 4.25
N ILE A 175 12.27 -7.05 4.88
CA ILE A 175 13.73 -7.21 4.79
C ILE A 175 14.17 -8.52 5.48
N ILE A 176 13.65 -8.81 6.67
CA ILE A 176 13.97 -10.06 7.38
C ILE A 176 13.54 -11.26 6.54
N PHE A 177 12.29 -11.28 6.08
CA PHE A 177 11.73 -12.36 5.27
C PHE A 177 12.55 -12.60 4.01
N PHE A 178 12.96 -11.52 3.32
CA PHE A 178 13.80 -11.60 2.14
C PHE A 178 15.17 -12.25 2.40
N ASN A 179 15.79 -11.91 3.53
CA ASN A 179 17.10 -12.43 3.90
C ASN A 179 17.08 -13.90 4.37
N LEU A 180 15.91 -14.50 4.59
CA LEU A 180 15.79 -15.92 4.91
C LEU A 180 16.01 -16.84 3.69
N PHE A 181 15.90 -16.31 2.47
CA PHE A 181 16.01 -17.11 1.25
C PHE A 181 17.42 -17.04 0.67
N SER A 182 17.93 -18.21 0.26
CA SER A 182 19.19 -18.32 -0.47
C SER A 182 19.10 -17.64 -1.84
N ASP A 183 20.25 -17.25 -2.39
CA ASP A 183 20.33 -16.60 -3.70
C ASP A 183 19.78 -17.49 -4.84
N GLY A 184 19.43 -16.85 -5.96
CA GLY A 184 18.87 -17.51 -7.14
C GLY A 184 17.34 -17.63 -7.11
N ILE A 185 16.81 -18.77 -7.54
CA ILE A 185 15.36 -18.99 -7.76
C ILE A 185 14.57 -18.87 -6.45
N ALA A 186 15.13 -19.33 -5.33
CA ALA A 186 14.47 -19.26 -4.03
C ALA A 186 14.15 -17.80 -3.61
N LYS A 187 15.10 -16.88 -3.84
CA LYS A 187 14.92 -15.44 -3.60
C LYS A 187 13.94 -14.76 -4.54
N LEU A 188 13.78 -15.28 -5.76
CA LEU A 188 12.76 -14.81 -6.69
C LEU A 188 11.36 -15.28 -6.26
N LEU A 189 11.24 -16.53 -5.81
CA LEU A 189 9.98 -17.09 -5.33
C LEU A 189 9.50 -16.42 -4.04
N SER A 190 10.39 -15.88 -3.21
CA SER A 190 9.98 -15.13 -2.01
C SER A 190 9.18 -13.87 -2.33
N LEU A 191 9.31 -13.30 -3.53
CA LEU A 191 8.52 -12.15 -3.98
C LEU A 191 7.01 -12.43 -3.94
N VAL A 192 6.61 -13.69 -4.14
CA VAL A 192 5.20 -14.13 -4.14
C VAL A 192 4.53 -13.89 -2.80
N PHE A 193 5.30 -14.05 -1.72
CA PHE A 193 4.79 -13.92 -0.38
C PHE A 193 4.95 -12.49 0.14
N LEU A 194 5.79 -11.67 -0.50
CA LEU A 194 6.11 -10.34 -0.01
C LEU A 194 4.93 -9.37 -0.12
N LEU A 195 4.27 -9.30 -1.29
CA LEU A 195 3.07 -8.48 -1.50
C LEU A 195 1.92 -8.83 -0.52
N PRO A 196 1.50 -10.10 -0.34
CA PRO A 196 0.45 -10.43 0.63
C PRO A 196 0.87 -10.18 2.08
N ILE A 197 2.13 -10.45 2.44
CA ILE A 197 2.63 -10.18 3.79
C ILE A 197 2.60 -8.67 4.08
N ILE A 198 3.14 -7.84 3.18
CA ILE A 198 3.15 -6.38 3.38
C ILE A 198 1.72 -5.84 3.47
N ASN A 199 0.84 -6.26 2.56
CA ASN A 199 -0.54 -5.79 2.53
C ASN A 199 -1.31 -6.21 3.79
N PHE A 200 -1.12 -7.46 4.25
CA PHE A 200 -1.63 -7.94 5.53
C PHE A 200 -1.14 -7.10 6.70
N LEU A 201 0.18 -6.92 6.83
CA LEU A 201 0.78 -6.24 7.97
C LEU A 201 0.32 -4.80 8.06
N ILE A 202 0.29 -4.06 6.94
CA ILE A 202 -0.17 -2.67 6.92
C ILE A 202 -1.62 -2.57 7.41
N ILE A 203 -2.52 -3.41 6.89
CA ILE A 203 -3.93 -3.37 7.30
C ILE A 203 -4.14 -3.85 8.73
N PHE A 204 -3.48 -4.93 9.13
CA PHE A 204 -3.59 -5.50 10.46
C PHE A 204 -3.12 -4.50 11.52
N LEU A 205 -1.93 -3.92 11.34
CA LEU A 205 -1.34 -2.98 12.30
C LEU A 205 -2.11 -1.67 12.35
N LYS A 206 -2.59 -1.18 11.21
CA LYS A 206 -3.48 -0.01 11.16
C LYS A 206 -4.76 -0.23 11.97
N LYS A 207 -5.44 -1.35 11.76
CA LYS A 207 -6.66 -1.68 12.50
C LYS A 207 -6.39 -1.93 13.99
N LEU A 208 -5.25 -2.54 14.31
CA LEU A 208 -4.81 -2.68 15.69
C LEU A 208 -4.60 -1.30 16.35
N PHE A 209 -3.98 -0.36 15.63
CA PHE A 209 -3.81 1.01 16.10
C PHE A 209 -5.17 1.70 16.32
N ASP A 210 -6.13 1.55 15.40
CA ASP A 210 -7.48 2.08 15.57
C ASP A 210 -8.14 1.57 16.88
N VAL A 211 -7.99 0.28 17.20
CA VAL A 211 -8.51 -0.31 18.44
C VAL A 211 -7.80 0.23 19.68
N VAL A 212 -6.47 0.32 19.65
CA VAL A 212 -5.69 0.88 20.76
C VAL A 212 -6.09 2.34 21.01
N TYR A 213 -6.25 3.12 19.94
CA TYR A 213 -6.67 4.52 20.02
C TYR A 213 -8.08 4.65 20.59
N TYR A 214 -9.01 3.81 20.15
CA TYR A 214 -10.37 3.78 20.71
C TYR A 214 -10.36 3.46 22.21
N HIS A 215 -9.52 2.53 22.65
CA HIS A 215 -9.39 2.21 24.07
C HIS A 215 -8.81 3.40 24.87
N PHE A 216 -7.80 4.07 24.33
CA PHE A 216 -7.24 5.29 24.91
C PHE A 216 -8.30 6.39 25.07
N TYR A 217 -9.09 6.65 24.02
CA TYR A 217 -10.19 7.62 24.06
C TYR A 217 -11.20 7.29 25.15
N ARG A 218 -11.57 6.00 25.28
CA ARG A 218 -12.52 5.56 26.33
C ARG A 218 -12.00 5.73 27.75
N LEU A 219 -10.70 5.55 27.98
CA LEU A 219 -10.10 5.68 29.31
C LEU A 219 -9.89 7.15 29.70
N THR A 220 -9.48 7.99 28.75
CA THR A 220 -9.09 9.38 29.02
C THR A 220 -10.20 10.39 28.77
N GLY A 221 -11.19 10.05 27.95
CA GLY A 221 -12.19 10.98 27.41
C GLY A 221 -11.62 12.01 26.41
N SER A 222 -10.33 11.91 26.09
CA SER A 222 -9.59 12.87 25.27
C SER A 222 -9.48 12.37 23.83
N ASP A 223 -9.92 13.19 22.87
CA ASP A 223 -9.72 12.95 21.44
C ASP A 223 -8.76 13.99 20.83
N PRO A 224 -7.44 13.84 21.05
CA PRO A 224 -6.45 14.81 20.58
C PRO A 224 -6.24 14.76 19.08
N ILE A 225 -6.39 13.60 18.43
CA ILE A 225 -6.06 13.41 17.02
C ILE A 225 -7.25 13.03 16.13
N GLY A 226 -8.37 12.58 16.70
CA GLY A 226 -9.46 12.00 15.94
C GLY A 226 -10.33 13.02 15.20
N ASP A 227 -10.65 14.16 15.80
CA ASP A 227 -11.59 15.13 15.21
C ASP A 227 -10.94 16.44 14.75
N ILE A 228 -9.63 16.44 14.50
CA ILE A 228 -8.86 17.67 14.21
C ILE A 228 -9.43 18.41 12.98
N PHE A 229 -9.61 17.73 11.85
CA PHE A 229 -10.05 18.40 10.62
C PHE A 229 -11.48 18.93 10.70
N TYR A 230 -12.34 18.27 11.45
CA TYR A 230 -13.70 18.78 11.70
C TYR A 230 -13.67 20.03 12.59
N LYS A 231 -12.81 20.05 13.62
CA LYS A 231 -12.61 21.24 14.46
C LYS A 231 -12.08 22.42 13.65
N ILE A 232 -11.04 22.19 12.83
CA ILE A 232 -10.49 23.23 11.93
C ILE A 232 -11.59 23.77 11.01
N LYS A 233 -12.33 22.88 10.33
CA LYS A 233 -13.42 23.31 9.44
C LYS A 233 -14.47 24.16 10.18
N LYS A 234 -14.81 23.79 11.41
CA LYS A 234 -15.79 24.53 12.21
C LYS A 234 -15.25 25.91 12.62
N GLU A 235 -13.97 25.99 12.99
CA GLU A 235 -13.30 27.26 13.28
C GLU A 235 -13.26 28.16 12.04
N ASP A 236 -12.94 27.62 10.86
CA ASP A 236 -12.95 28.37 9.60
C ASP A 236 -14.35 28.91 9.26
N GLU A 237 -15.40 28.08 9.39
CA GLU A 237 -16.79 28.49 9.17
C GLU A 237 -17.28 29.54 10.19
N GLU A 238 -16.74 29.55 11.41
CA GLU A 238 -17.05 30.56 12.43
C GLU A 238 -16.32 31.88 12.11
N ASN A 239 -15.06 31.82 11.71
CA ASN A 239 -14.27 32.99 11.31
C ASN A 239 -14.85 33.69 10.07
N GLU A 240 -15.28 32.93 9.05
CA GLU A 240 -15.92 33.50 7.85
C GLU A 240 -17.22 34.24 8.21
N LYS A 241 -18.04 33.69 9.10
CA LYS A 241 -19.27 34.36 9.57
C LYS A 241 -18.98 35.64 10.34
N GLU A 242 -17.93 35.65 11.17
CA GLU A 242 -17.51 36.87 11.87
C GLU A 242 -17.00 37.95 10.91
N GLU A 243 -16.27 37.57 9.86
CA GLU A 243 -15.81 38.49 8.82
C GLU A 243 -16.97 39.04 7.99
N GLU A 244 -17.92 38.20 7.58
CA GLU A 244 -19.14 38.64 6.89
C GLU A 244 -19.94 39.63 7.73
N GLN A 245 -20.09 39.37 9.04
CA GLN A 245 -20.76 40.29 9.95
C GLN A 245 -20.00 41.62 10.08
N LYS A 246 -18.67 41.60 10.22
CA LYS A 246 -17.84 42.82 10.29
C LYS A 246 -17.89 43.64 8.99
N ASN A 247 -18.00 42.99 7.83
CA ASN A 247 -18.09 43.65 6.52
C ASN A 247 -19.51 44.13 6.16
N SER A 248 -20.51 43.75 6.95
CA SER A 248 -21.92 44.15 6.76
C SER A 248 -22.35 45.37 7.58
N ILE A 249 -21.45 45.92 8.42
CA ILE A 249 -21.61 47.13 9.25
C ILE A 249 -20.85 48.29 8.60
#